data_AF-A0A6A6JB50-F1
#
_entry.id   AF-A0A6A6JB50-F1
#
_cell.length_a   1.000
_cell.length_b   1.000
_cell.length_c   1.000
_cell.angle_alpha   90.00
_cell.angle_beta   90.00
_cell.angle_gamma   90.00
#
_symmetry.space_group_name_H-M   'P 1'
#
loop_
_entity.id
_entity.type
_entity.pdbx_description
1 polymer ?
#
loop_
_entity_poly.entity_id
_entity_poly.type
_entity_poly.pdbx_seq_one_letter_code
_entity_poly.pdbx_strand_id
1 'polypeptide(L)'
;MALDTTPTNKNPPLLIDVRTPSEFSTGYLSLQNTPAINIEYQDIHQLPHILRSQHGIEVSKDDDITLYCRSGRRSGIALGVLRELGYARVRNIGGFEEAREVLEREERERVQKGNAVGEVGFEGRTEEDEAAVARRREAREKQFAVLLQGLRAES
;
A
#
# COMPACT_ATOMS: atom_id res chain seq x y z
N MET A 1 6.95 24.28 -1.30
CA MET A 1 6.94 23.09 -2.18
C MET A 1 7.77 22.01 -1.51
N ALA A 2 7.14 21.11 -0.78
CA ALA A 2 7.79 19.89 -0.31
C ALA A 2 7.43 18.80 -1.33
N LEU A 3 8.41 18.43 -2.16
CA LEU A 3 8.28 17.25 -3.00
C LEU A 3 8.29 16.05 -2.06
N ASP A 4 7.24 15.24 -2.14
CA ASP A 4 7.07 14.00 -1.39
C ASP A 4 8.21 13.03 -1.75
N THR A 5 9.30 13.08 -0.99
CA THR A 5 10.40 12.12 -1.08
C THR A 5 10.09 10.93 -0.18
N THR A 6 9.02 10.20 -0.48
CA THR A 6 8.87 8.85 0.08
C THR A 6 10.00 8.00 -0.54
N PRO A 7 10.95 7.49 0.24
CA PRO A 7 12.01 6.65 -0.31
C PRO A 7 11.37 5.44 -0.99
N THR A 8 11.54 5.32 -2.31
CA THR A 8 11.09 4.17 -3.08
C THR A 8 11.83 2.94 -2.58
N ASN A 9 11.17 2.16 -1.74
CA ASN A 9 11.68 0.90 -1.26
C ASN A 9 11.92 -0.02 -2.47
N LYS A 10 13.12 -0.64 -2.55
CA LYS A 10 13.43 -1.60 -3.62
C LYS A 10 12.59 -2.87 -3.50
N ASN A 11 12.18 -3.23 -2.28
CA ASN A 11 11.42 -4.43 -2.00
C ASN A 11 9.94 -4.11 -1.71
N PRO A 12 9.01 -5.02 -2.08
CA PRO A 12 7.64 -4.93 -1.61
C PRO A 12 7.60 -4.96 -0.07
N PRO A 13 6.63 -4.28 0.56
CA PRO A 13 6.54 -4.25 2.01
C PRO A 13 6.31 -5.67 2.56
N LEU A 14 7.03 -6.01 3.62
CA LEU A 14 7.01 -7.32 4.23
C LEU A 14 6.01 -7.35 5.38
N LEU A 15 5.22 -8.43 5.44
CA LEU A 15 4.33 -8.72 6.57
C LEU A 15 4.85 -9.94 7.32
N ILE A 16 5.22 -9.77 8.58
CA ILE A 16 5.79 -10.82 9.42
C ILE A 16 4.82 -11.15 10.55
N ASP A 17 4.45 -12.43 10.62
CA ASP A 17 3.70 -13.00 11.73
C ASP A 17 4.67 -13.55 12.77
N VAL A 18 4.70 -12.96 13.96
CA VAL A 18 5.59 -13.38 15.05
C VAL A 18 4.97 -14.35 16.05
N ARG A 19 3.85 -14.97 15.67
CA ARG A 19 3.22 -16.09 16.40
C ARG A 19 3.98 -17.40 16.20
N THR A 20 3.58 -18.42 16.94
CA THR A 20 4.16 -19.76 16.77
C THR A 20 3.72 -20.38 15.42
N PRO A 21 4.47 -21.34 14.87
CA PRO A 21 4.09 -22.05 13.65
C PRO A 21 2.72 -22.72 13.76
N SER A 22 2.37 -23.23 14.93
CA SER A 22 1.04 -23.83 15.18
C SER A 22 -0.09 -22.81 15.12
N GLU A 23 0.14 -21.58 15.60
CA GLU A 23 -0.84 -20.50 15.43
C GLU A 23 -0.94 -20.09 13.96
N PHE A 24 0.20 -19.97 13.27
CA PHE A 24 0.25 -19.58 11.85
C PHE A 24 -0.47 -20.59 10.93
N SER A 25 -0.33 -21.89 11.21
CA SER A 25 -0.97 -22.95 10.42
C SER A 25 -2.51 -22.94 10.52
N THR A 26 -3.08 -22.31 11.56
CA THR A 26 -4.53 -22.16 11.69
C THR A 26 -5.10 -21.03 10.83
N GLY A 27 -4.24 -20.18 10.28
CA GLY A 27 -4.61 -19.05 9.44
C GLY A 27 -3.67 -17.87 9.64
N TYR A 28 -3.44 -17.12 8.57
CA TYR A 28 -2.55 -15.97 8.54
C TYR A 28 -3.16 -14.81 7.74
N LEU A 29 -2.61 -13.61 7.95
CA LEU A 29 -2.98 -12.41 7.20
C LEU A 29 -2.11 -12.26 5.95
N SER A 30 -2.59 -11.49 5.00
CA SER A 30 -1.87 -11.15 3.77
C SER A 30 -1.81 -9.64 3.60
N LEU A 31 -0.71 -9.14 3.01
CA LEU A 31 -0.54 -7.74 2.65
C LEU A 31 -0.40 -7.64 1.14
N GLN A 32 -1.30 -6.91 0.47
CA GLN A 32 -1.27 -6.72 -0.98
C GLN A 32 -1.14 -8.04 -1.75
N ASN A 33 -1.99 -9.02 -1.44
CA ASN A 33 -1.97 -10.39 -1.99
C ASN A 33 -0.70 -11.22 -1.69
N THR A 34 0.21 -10.72 -0.86
CA THR A 34 1.39 -11.46 -0.41
C THR A 34 1.11 -12.06 0.96
N PRO A 35 1.27 -13.38 1.14
CA PRO A 35 1.06 -14.03 2.44
C PRO A 35 2.07 -13.53 3.48
N ALA A 36 1.65 -13.45 4.75
CA ALA A 36 2.58 -13.19 5.83
C ALA A 36 3.65 -14.29 5.92
N ILE A 37 4.86 -13.91 6.31
CA ILE A 37 5.95 -14.83 6.60
C ILE A 37 5.97 -15.07 8.11
N ASN A 38 6.00 -16.34 8.54
CA ASN A 38 6.07 -16.66 9.95
C ASN A 38 7.52 -16.69 10.45
N ILE A 39 7.83 -15.84 11.42
CA ILE A 39 9.11 -15.83 12.14
C ILE A 39 8.79 -15.56 13.61
N GLU A 40 8.93 -16.56 14.47
CA GLU A 40 8.63 -16.40 15.90
C GLU A 40 9.40 -15.22 16.50
N TYR A 41 8.78 -14.51 17.45
CA TYR A 41 9.40 -13.32 18.05
C TYR A 41 10.77 -13.60 18.71
N GLN A 42 11.01 -14.84 19.12
CA GLN A 42 12.28 -15.28 19.71
C GLN A 42 13.41 -15.29 18.67
N ASP A 43 13.08 -15.62 17.41
CA ASP A 43 14.02 -15.76 16.31
C ASP A 43 14.06 -14.52 15.40
N ILE A 44 13.33 -13.46 15.74
CA ILE A 44 13.25 -12.25 14.91
C ILE A 44 14.62 -11.60 14.65
N HIS A 45 15.59 -11.79 15.54
CA HIS A 45 16.96 -11.33 15.35
C HIS A 45 17.65 -11.97 14.13
N GLN A 46 17.17 -13.15 13.70
CA GLN A 46 17.64 -13.87 12.52
C GLN A 46 16.82 -13.56 11.26
N LEU A 47 15.87 -12.63 11.33
CA LEU A 47 14.99 -12.26 10.20
C LEU A 47 15.73 -12.12 8.85
N PRO A 48 16.85 -11.37 8.73
CA PRO A 48 17.53 -11.27 7.44
C PRO A 48 18.11 -12.60 6.94
N HIS A 49 18.57 -13.46 7.84
CA HIS A 49 19.04 -14.79 7.47
C HIS A 49 17.89 -15.68 7.00
N ILE A 50 16.79 -15.72 7.75
CA ILE A 50 15.60 -16.53 7.46
C ILE A 50 14.98 -16.12 6.12
N LEU A 51 14.80 -14.83 5.89
CA LEU A 51 14.27 -14.30 4.63
C LEU A 51 15.16 -14.70 3.43
N ARG A 52 16.48 -14.62 3.58
CA ARG A 52 17.42 -15.02 2.54
C ARG A 52 17.38 -16.54 2.29
N SER A 53 17.44 -17.36 3.34
CA SER A 53 17.60 -18.81 3.22
C SER A 53 16.32 -19.54 2.83
N GLN A 54 15.17 -19.08 3.34
CA GLN A 54 13.88 -19.75 3.13
C GLN A 54 13.06 -19.12 1.99
N HIS A 55 13.22 -17.82 1.75
CA HIS A 55 12.40 -17.09 0.78
C HIS A 55 13.22 -16.45 -0.36
N GLY A 56 14.55 -16.48 -0.30
CA GLY A 56 15.40 -15.83 -1.31
C GLY A 56 15.29 -14.29 -1.30
N ILE A 57 14.80 -13.70 -0.20
CA ILE A 57 14.57 -12.27 -0.07
C ILE A 57 15.76 -11.64 0.65
N GLU A 58 16.48 -10.76 -0.03
CA GLU A 58 17.50 -9.91 0.60
C GLU A 58 16.84 -8.66 1.17
N VAL A 59 16.73 -8.59 2.51
CA VAL A 59 16.14 -7.45 3.22
C VAL A 59 17.20 -6.41 3.57
N SER A 60 16.93 -5.14 3.27
CA SER A 60 17.76 -3.99 3.65
C SER A 60 17.22 -3.33 4.93
N LYS A 61 18.07 -2.55 5.61
CA LYS A 61 17.68 -1.84 6.85
C LYS A 61 16.61 -0.76 6.63
N ASP A 62 16.54 -0.26 5.42
CA ASP A 62 15.51 0.68 5.03
C ASP A 62 14.20 -0.02 4.70
N ASP A 63 14.12 -1.32 4.47
CA ASP A 63 12.88 -1.95 3.98
C ASP A 63 11.72 -1.85 4.97
N ASP A 64 10.51 -1.69 4.42
CA ASP A 64 9.26 -1.63 5.16
C ASP A 64 8.88 -3.00 5.71
N ILE A 65 8.97 -3.16 7.03
CA ILE A 65 8.64 -4.37 7.76
C ILE A 65 7.45 -4.10 8.67
N THR A 66 6.38 -4.85 8.47
CA THR A 66 5.15 -4.80 9.26
C THR A 66 5.03 -6.04 10.11
N LEU A 67 4.90 -5.87 11.42
CA LEU A 67 4.80 -6.96 12.38
C LEU A 67 3.40 -7.05 12.99
N TYR A 68 2.91 -8.26 13.19
CA TYR A 68 1.73 -8.53 14.01
C TYR A 68 1.90 -9.83 14.80
N CYS A 69 1.06 -10.02 15.82
CA CYS A 69 0.98 -11.29 16.52
C CYS A 69 -0.46 -11.56 16.98
N ARG A 70 -0.67 -12.44 17.97
CA ARG A 70 -2.02 -12.71 18.49
C ARG A 70 -2.63 -11.50 19.21
N SER A 71 -1.89 -10.86 20.13
CA SER A 71 -2.40 -9.82 21.04
C SER A 71 -1.55 -8.54 21.10
N GLY A 72 -0.64 -8.34 20.15
CA GLY A 72 0.25 -7.16 20.07
C GLY A 72 1.53 -7.20 20.93
N ARG A 73 1.59 -7.99 22.00
CA ARG A 73 2.76 -8.02 22.90
C ARG A 73 4.04 -8.51 22.23
N ARG A 74 3.97 -9.66 21.54
CA ARG A 74 5.13 -10.29 20.89
C ARG A 74 5.66 -9.45 19.74
N SER A 75 4.77 -8.85 18.95
CA SER A 75 5.14 -7.92 17.88
C SER A 75 5.77 -6.63 18.41
N GLY A 76 5.39 -6.18 19.61
CA GLY A 76 6.07 -5.07 20.30
C GLY A 76 7.51 -5.40 20.69
N ILE A 77 7.76 -6.59 21.22
CA ILE A 77 9.12 -7.07 21.52
C ILE A 77 9.95 -7.17 20.24
N ALA A 78 9.38 -7.80 19.20
CA ALA A 78 10.03 -7.96 17.91
C ALA A 78 10.37 -6.61 17.24
N LEU A 79 9.49 -5.61 17.36
CA LEU A 79 9.74 -4.25 16.91
C LEU A 79 10.99 -3.64 17.58
N GLY A 80 11.10 -3.81 18.90
CA GLY A 80 12.27 -3.35 19.67
C GLY A 80 13.57 -3.96 19.15
N VAL A 81 13.60 -5.29 19.02
CA VAL A 81 14.77 -6.03 18.52
C VAL A 81 15.17 -5.57 17.11
N LEU A 82 14.22 -5.43 16.19
CA LEU A 82 14.55 -4.98 14.83
C LEU A 82 15.06 -3.53 14.80
N ARG A 83 14.52 -2.64 15.65
CA ARG A 83 15.03 -1.27 15.76
C ARG A 83 16.44 -1.22 16.33
N GLU A 84 16.74 -2.04 17.33
CA GLU A 84 18.10 -2.19 17.88
C GLU A 84 19.09 -2.71 16.83
N LEU A 85 18.63 -3.58 15.93
CA LEU A 85 19.40 -4.06 14.79
C LEU A 85 19.51 -3.02 13.66
N GLY A 86 18.95 -1.81 13.81
CA GLY A 86 19.09 -0.70 12.88
C GLY A 86 18.08 -0.68 11.73
N TYR A 87 16.98 -1.46 11.81
CA TYR A 87 15.92 -1.34 10.81
C TYR A 87 15.12 -0.05 11.03
N ALA A 88 15.07 0.80 9.99
CA ALA A 88 14.49 2.14 10.07
C ALA A 88 12.97 2.13 9.90
N ARG A 89 12.45 1.29 8.98
CA ARG A 89 11.03 1.26 8.60
C ARG A 89 10.30 0.04 9.15
N VAL A 90 10.32 -0.11 10.47
CA VAL A 90 9.58 -1.18 11.16
C VAL A 90 8.40 -0.63 11.92
N ARG A 91 7.23 -1.26 11.74
CA ARG A 91 5.99 -0.93 12.44
C ARG A 91 5.32 -2.18 13.03
N ASN A 92 4.61 -1.99 14.14
CA ASN A 92 3.75 -2.99 14.76
C ASN A 92 2.30 -2.57 14.52
N ILE A 93 1.47 -3.45 13.97
CA ILE A 93 0.05 -3.21 13.71
C ILE A 93 -0.89 -3.92 14.71
N GLY A 94 -0.33 -4.50 15.77
CA GLY A 94 -1.10 -4.98 16.93
C GLY A 94 -1.36 -6.49 16.95
N GLY A 95 -2.50 -6.85 17.54
CA GLY A 95 -3.02 -8.21 17.59
C GLY A 95 -3.57 -8.69 16.25
N PHE A 96 -4.02 -9.95 16.18
CA PHE A 96 -4.42 -10.57 14.90
C PHE A 96 -5.64 -9.87 14.29
N GLU A 97 -6.63 -9.54 15.12
CA GLU A 97 -7.85 -8.86 14.70
C GLU A 97 -7.58 -7.40 14.31
N GLU A 98 -6.85 -6.66 15.16
CA GLU A 98 -6.45 -5.27 14.88
C GLU A 98 -5.62 -5.18 13.59
N ALA A 99 -4.65 -6.09 13.43
CA ALA A 99 -3.81 -6.15 12.24
C ALA A 99 -4.64 -6.39 10.98
N ARG A 100 -5.66 -7.26 11.06
CA ARG A 100 -6.57 -7.49 9.94
C ARG A 100 -7.30 -6.22 9.53
N GLU A 101 -7.87 -5.50 10.50
CA GLU A 101 -8.59 -4.25 10.23
C GLU A 101 -7.68 -3.17 9.63
N VAL A 102 -6.45 -3.06 10.13
CA VAL A 102 -5.44 -2.13 9.61
C VAL A 102 -5.11 -2.47 8.15
N LEU A 103 -4.85 -3.74 7.84
CA LEU A 103 -4.50 -4.17 6.48
C LEU A 103 -5.68 -3.96 5.50
N GLU A 104 -6.91 -4.29 5.91
CA GLU A 104 -8.10 -4.06 5.10
C GLU A 104 -8.34 -2.57 4.84
N ARG A 105 -8.07 -1.70 5.83
CA ARG A 105 -8.18 -0.24 5.65
C ARG A 105 -7.13 0.28 4.68
N GLU A 106 -5.88 -0.12 4.86
CA GLU A 106 -4.77 0.30 3.99
C GLU A 106 -4.98 -0.14 2.54
N GLU A 107 -5.53 -1.33 2.32
CA GLU A 107 -5.88 -1.82 0.99
C GLU A 107 -7.00 -0.98 0.34
N ARG A 108 -8.07 -0.67 1.08
CA ARG A 108 -9.16 0.20 0.58
C ARG A 108 -8.66 1.58 0.21
N GLU A 109 -7.80 2.17 1.04
CA GLU A 109 -7.20 3.47 0.77
C GLU A 109 -6.31 3.45 -0.47
N ARG A 110 -5.58 2.36 -0.71
CA ARG A 110 -4.78 2.16 -1.92
C ARG A 110 -5.66 2.07 -3.16
N VAL A 111 -6.76 1.34 -3.13
CA VAL A 111 -7.71 1.26 -4.25
C VAL A 111 -8.33 2.62 -4.53
N GLN A 112 -8.73 3.36 -3.50
CA GLN A 112 -9.32 4.69 -3.65
C GLN A 112 -8.32 5.70 -4.26
N LYS A 113 -7.06 5.67 -3.83
CA LYS A 113 -5.99 6.51 -4.42
C LYS A 113 -5.62 6.07 -5.83
N GLY A 114 -5.57 4.77 -6.11
CA GLY A 114 -5.34 4.22 -7.45
C GLY A 114 -6.42 4.67 -8.45
N ASN A 115 -7.67 4.72 -8.02
CA ASN A 115 -8.77 5.26 -8.83
C ASN A 115 -8.68 6.79 -9.02
N ALA A 116 -8.22 7.54 -8.00
CA ALA A 116 -8.05 8.99 -8.10
C ALA A 116 -6.88 9.42 -9.02
N VAL A 117 -5.84 8.58 -9.17
CA VAL A 117 -4.73 8.83 -10.11
C VAL A 117 -5.12 8.56 -11.57
N GLY A 118 -6.24 7.86 -11.81
CA GLY A 118 -6.83 7.68 -13.15
C GLY A 118 -7.44 8.95 -13.76
N GLU A 119 -7.54 10.05 -13.01
CA GLU A 119 -8.09 11.35 -13.47
C GLU A 119 -7.08 12.50 -13.51
N VAL A 120 -5.78 12.24 -13.26
CA VAL A 120 -4.74 13.26 -13.51
C VAL A 120 -4.14 13.05 -14.89
N GLY A 121 -4.60 13.88 -15.82
CA GLY A 121 -4.13 13.93 -17.20
C GLY A 121 -2.61 13.95 -17.29
N PHE A 122 -2.08 13.05 -18.10
CA PHE A 122 -0.69 13.06 -18.54
C PHE A 122 -0.45 14.35 -19.36
N GLU A 123 0.11 15.39 -18.73
CA GLU A 123 0.67 16.54 -19.44
C GLU A 123 1.96 16.12 -20.16
N GLY A 124 1.79 15.45 -21.30
CA GLY A 124 2.75 15.51 -22.40
C GLY A 124 2.22 16.54 -23.40
N ARG A 125 2.57 17.83 -23.22
CA ARG A 125 2.16 18.89 -24.14
C ARG A 125 3.01 18.82 -25.41
N THR A 126 2.41 18.39 -26.52
CA THR A 126 2.90 18.66 -27.87
C THR A 126 1.99 19.69 -28.55
N GLU A 127 2.57 20.68 -29.22
CA GLU A 127 1.88 21.85 -29.80
C GLU A 127 0.84 21.47 -30.88
N GLU A 128 0.85 20.23 -31.37
CA GLU A 128 -0.12 19.72 -32.34
C GLU A 128 -1.51 19.42 -31.74
N ASP A 129 -1.62 19.34 -30.41
CA ASP A 129 -2.86 18.90 -29.73
C ASP A 129 -3.89 20.01 -29.47
N GLU A 130 -3.50 21.29 -29.50
CA GLU A 130 -4.40 22.40 -29.13
C GLU A 130 -5.60 22.52 -30.09
N ALA A 131 -5.39 22.33 -31.39
CA ALA A 131 -6.45 22.41 -32.39
C ALA A 131 -7.46 21.25 -32.31
N ALA A 132 -7.06 20.10 -31.76
CA ALA A 132 -7.95 18.96 -31.54
C ALA A 132 -8.78 19.14 -30.26
N VAL A 133 -8.19 19.73 -29.22
CA VAL A 133 -8.85 20.02 -27.93
C VAL A 133 -9.91 21.10 -28.08
N ALA A 134 -9.64 22.17 -28.83
CA ALA A 134 -10.61 23.24 -29.10
C ALA A 134 -11.90 22.70 -29.75
N ARG A 135 -11.75 21.81 -30.75
CA ARG A 135 -12.89 21.19 -31.46
C ARG A 135 -13.73 20.27 -30.56
N ARG A 136 -13.10 19.55 -29.63
CA ARG A 136 -13.82 18.69 -28.66
C ARG A 136 -14.58 19.51 -27.63
N ARG A 137 -14.04 20.64 -27.18
CA ARG A 137 -14.71 21.55 -26.24
C ARG A 137 -15.94 22.18 -26.88
N GLU A 138 -15.81 22.65 -28.12
CA GLU A 138 -16.91 23.29 -28.86
C GLU A 138 -18.06 22.30 -29.15
N ALA A 139 -17.74 21.03 -29.46
CA ALA A 139 -18.76 19.99 -29.67
C ALA A 139 -19.53 19.65 -28.38
N ARG A 140 -18.84 19.57 -27.23
CA ARG A 140 -19.47 19.32 -25.92
C ARG A 140 -20.36 20.47 -25.48
N GLU A 141 -19.92 21.71 -25.68
CA GLU A 141 -20.73 22.91 -25.36
C GLU A 141 -21.99 22.97 -26.23
N LYS A 142 -21.91 22.62 -27.52
CA LYS A 142 -23.09 22.53 -28.40
C LYS A 142 -24.06 21.43 -27.98
N GLN A 143 -23.56 20.25 -27.62
CA GLN A 143 -24.42 19.15 -27.14
C GLN A 143 -25.12 19.50 -25.82
N PHE A 144 -24.42 20.19 -24.90
CA PHE A 144 -25.00 20.62 -23.63
C PHE A 144 -26.01 21.77 -23.82
N ALA A 145 -25.75 22.69 -24.75
CA ALA A 145 -26.69 23.77 -25.08
C ALA A 145 -28.00 23.25 -25.69
N VAL A 146 -27.94 22.23 -26.56
CA VAL A 146 -29.14 21.59 -27.13
C VAL A 146 -29.98 20.91 -26.04
N LEU A 147 -29.33 20.23 -25.09
CA LEU A 147 -29.99 19.63 -23.93
C LEU A 147 -30.71 20.66 -23.06
N LEU A 148 -30.07 21.81 -22.80
CA LEU A 148 -30.65 22.91 -22.02
C LEU A 148 -31.81 23.62 -22.72
N GLN A 149 -31.80 23.69 -24.06
CA GLN A 149 -32.91 24.25 -24.82
C GLN A 149 -34.15 23.34 -24.79
N GLY A 150 -33.96 22.01 -24.81
CA GLY A 150 -35.06 21.06 -24.67
C GLY A 150 -35.79 21.20 -23.32
N LEU A 151 -35.05 21.43 -22.24
CA LEU A 151 -35.61 21.55 -20.88
C LEU A 151 -36.40 22.85 -20.65
N ARG A 152 -36.29 23.85 -21.53
CA ARG A 152 -37.04 25.12 -21.42
C ARG A 152 -38.31 25.16 -22.29
N ALA A 153 -38.55 24.15 -23.12
CA ALA A 153 -39.69 24.12 -24.04
C ALA A 153 -40.96 23.46 -23.44
N GLU A 154 -40.90 22.99 -22.19
CA GLU A 154 -42.03 22.40 -21.45
C GLU A 154 -42.46 23.29 -20.27
N SER A 155 -42.78 24.56 -20.54
CA SER A 155 -43.45 25.47 -19.60
C SER A 155 -44.49 26.32 -20.32
#